data_AF-A0A136HJC3-F1
#
_entry.id   AF-A0A136HJC3-F1
#
_cell.length_a   1.000
_cell.length_b   1.000
_cell.length_c   1.000
_cell.angle_alpha   90.00
_cell.angle_beta   90.00
_cell.angle_gamma   90.00
#
_symmetry.space_group_name_H-M   'P 1'
#
loop_
_entity.id
_entity.type
_entity.pdbx_description
1 polymer ?
#
loop_
_entity_poly.entity_id
_entity_poly.type
_entity_poly.pdbx_seq_one_letter_code
_entity_poly.pdbx_strand_id
1 'polypeptide(L)'
;MINRDNHTVVVGASGFNSIDLNSFVSVEFEFIYTVLLGLNQIRTEGQELNVIIKVRPNGYSHQYEKLLSEYFSDFPAVVIDSEPMRNVLERADFYISIYSQTLFEASCLGVPALYFRVDNEIMHSPFDMNSELVTVSSQSELVTAFYDFLEGDRRYDKFLDREVMEKYVGPLDGNNLTRNKEFIYDLLDRGSQNAKGIH
;
A
#
# COMPACT_ATOMS: atom_id res chain seq x y z
N MET A 1 8.09 -16.62 1.36
CA MET A 1 7.19 -17.79 1.30
C MET A 1 5.98 -17.39 2.10
N ILE A 2 4.81 -17.31 1.48
CA ILE A 2 3.57 -16.84 2.14
C ILE A 2 3.21 -17.85 3.24
N ASN A 3 3.11 -17.39 4.48
CA ASN A 3 2.62 -18.17 5.60
C ASN A 3 1.11 -18.38 5.42
N ARG A 4 0.64 -19.63 5.47
CA ARG A 4 -0.76 -20.01 5.23
C ARG A 4 -1.56 -20.38 6.49
N ASP A 5 -0.93 -20.36 7.65
CA ASP A 5 -1.55 -20.78 8.91
C ASP A 5 -1.77 -19.61 9.88
N ASN A 6 -0.88 -18.62 9.87
CA ASN A 6 -1.04 -17.40 10.67
C ASN A 6 -0.62 -16.17 9.86
N HIS A 7 -1.58 -15.65 9.10
CA HIS A 7 -1.35 -14.62 8.10
C HIS A 7 -1.07 -13.26 8.73
N THR A 8 0.01 -12.62 8.29
CA THR A 8 0.30 -11.24 8.65
C THR A 8 -0.27 -10.30 7.60
N VAL A 9 -1.33 -9.59 7.98
CA VAL A 9 -1.93 -8.53 7.15
C VAL A 9 -1.31 -7.20 7.55
N VAL A 10 -0.66 -6.55 6.59
CA VAL A 10 -0.13 -5.20 6.77
C VAL A 10 -1.11 -4.21 6.17
N VAL A 11 -1.60 -3.28 6.99
CA VAL A 11 -2.45 -2.16 6.60
C VAL A 11 -1.58 -0.90 6.52
N GLY A 12 -1.31 -0.46 5.31
CA GLY A 12 -0.57 0.78 5.04
C GLY A 12 -1.48 1.99 5.02
N ALA A 13 -1.37 2.84 6.02
CA ALA A 13 -2.13 4.08 6.10
C ALA A 13 -1.36 5.31 5.58
N SER A 14 -0.08 5.13 5.24
CA SER A 14 0.88 6.21 4.95
C SER A 14 0.84 6.82 3.52
N GLY A 15 -0.32 6.90 2.86
CA GLY A 15 -0.44 7.40 1.48
C GLY A 15 -0.29 8.92 1.34
N PHE A 16 0.55 9.40 0.40
CA PHE A 16 0.54 10.82 0.01
C PHE A 16 -0.62 10.97 -0.95
N ASN A 17 -1.76 11.36 -0.42
CA ASN A 17 -2.95 11.40 -1.23
C ASN A 17 -3.02 12.74 -1.97
N SER A 18 -2.79 12.75 -3.28
CA SER A 18 -3.09 13.92 -4.13
C SER A 18 -4.58 14.27 -4.14
N ILE A 19 -5.41 13.35 -3.65
CA ILE A 19 -6.88 13.37 -3.52
C ILE A 19 -7.32 14.15 -2.24
N ASP A 20 -6.38 14.75 -1.49
CA ASP A 20 -6.69 15.59 -0.30
C ASP A 20 -7.39 16.92 -0.66
N LEU A 21 -7.71 17.13 -1.93
CA LEU A 21 -8.42 18.33 -2.41
C LEU A 21 -9.90 18.37 -1.99
N ASN A 22 -10.49 17.24 -1.59
CA ASN A 22 -11.93 17.13 -1.29
C ASN A 22 -12.27 16.46 0.07
N SER A 23 -11.28 16.23 0.93
CA SER A 23 -11.48 15.41 2.12
C SER A 23 -11.96 16.23 3.34
N PHE A 24 -13.26 16.15 3.66
CA PHE A 24 -13.87 16.77 4.85
C PHE A 24 -13.64 15.96 6.15
N VAL A 25 -13.24 14.70 6.01
CA VAL A 25 -12.86 13.76 7.07
C VAL A 25 -11.63 13.05 6.55
N SER A 26 -10.53 12.98 7.31
CA SER A 26 -9.29 12.35 6.84
C SER A 26 -9.56 10.94 6.29
N VAL A 27 -9.47 10.80 4.96
CA VAL A 27 -9.63 9.55 4.18
C VAL A 27 -8.99 8.35 4.87
N GLU A 28 -7.86 8.58 5.53
CA GLU A 28 -7.08 7.60 6.28
C GLU A 28 -7.86 6.94 7.43
N PHE A 29 -8.61 7.69 8.25
CA PHE A 29 -9.35 7.09 9.36
C PHE A 29 -10.58 6.31 8.90
N GLU A 30 -11.27 6.79 7.86
CA GLU A 30 -12.38 6.04 7.24
C GLU A 30 -11.88 4.71 6.64
N PHE A 31 -10.76 4.78 5.92
CA PHE A 31 -10.07 3.60 5.40
C PHE A 31 -9.71 2.60 6.50
N ILE A 32 -8.97 3.05 7.52
CA ILE A 32 -8.53 2.15 8.61
C ILE A 32 -9.74 1.55 9.30
N TYR A 33 -10.75 2.36 9.63
CA TYR A 33 -11.94 1.89 10.32
C TYR A 33 -12.66 0.80 9.51
N THR A 34 -12.86 1.03 8.21
CA THR A 34 -13.55 0.08 7.33
C THR A 34 -12.76 -1.20 7.11
N VAL A 35 -11.44 -1.09 6.94
CA VAL A 35 -10.55 -2.26 6.82
C VAL A 35 -10.55 -3.08 8.10
N LEU A 36 -10.45 -2.44 9.27
CA LEU A 36 -10.48 -3.14 10.55
C LEU A 36 -11.83 -3.81 10.82
N LEU A 37 -12.95 -3.23 10.39
CA LEU A 37 -14.24 -3.91 10.44
C LEU A 37 -14.23 -5.21 9.62
N GLY A 38 -13.70 -5.16 8.39
CA GLY A 38 -13.59 -6.35 7.53
C GLY A 38 -12.67 -7.42 8.12
N LEU A 39 -11.47 -7.02 8.59
CA LEU A 39 -10.52 -7.95 9.21
C LEU A 39 -11.06 -8.52 10.54
N ASN A 40 -11.80 -7.73 11.32
CA ASN A 40 -12.48 -8.22 12.52
C ASN A 40 -13.58 -9.23 12.18
N GLN A 41 -14.35 -8.99 11.11
CA GLN A 41 -15.32 -9.97 10.63
C GLN A 41 -14.64 -11.29 10.27
N ILE A 42 -13.58 -11.26 9.45
CA ILE A 42 -12.79 -12.44 9.07
C ILE A 42 -12.29 -13.19 10.32
N ARG A 43 -11.83 -12.46 11.34
CA ARG A 43 -11.41 -13.06 12.61
C ARG A 43 -12.56 -13.74 13.35
N THR A 44 -13.72 -13.09 13.42
CA THR A 44 -14.91 -13.67 14.07
C THR A 44 -15.45 -14.89 13.35
N GLU A 45 -15.16 -15.04 12.05
CA GLU A 45 -15.47 -16.22 11.24
C GLU A 45 -14.45 -17.37 11.43
N GLY A 46 -13.42 -17.17 12.26
CA GLY A 46 -12.50 -18.22 12.72
C GLY A 46 -11.11 -18.19 12.09
N GLN A 47 -10.78 -17.17 11.29
CA GLN A 47 -9.42 -17.00 10.75
C GLN A 47 -8.50 -16.31 11.75
N GLU A 48 -7.31 -16.87 11.99
CA GLU A 48 -6.28 -16.22 12.79
C GLU A 48 -5.50 -15.20 11.95
N LEU A 49 -5.40 -13.96 12.44
CA LEU A 49 -4.74 -12.86 11.75
C LEU A 49 -3.79 -12.13 12.70
N ASN A 50 -2.58 -11.86 12.23
CA ASN A 50 -1.70 -10.85 12.81
C ASN A 50 -1.85 -9.56 12.00
N VAL A 51 -2.26 -8.46 12.63
CA VAL A 51 -2.46 -7.19 11.91
C VAL A 51 -1.40 -6.18 12.30
N ILE A 52 -0.71 -5.63 11.31
CA ILE A 52 0.23 -4.52 11.48
C ILE A 52 -0.34 -3.29 10.79
N ILE A 53 -0.58 -2.22 11.54
CA ILE A 53 -0.98 -0.93 11.00
C ILE A 53 0.28 -0.08 10.86
N LYS A 54 0.73 0.10 9.62
CA LYS A 54 1.90 0.90 9.30
C LYS A 54 1.50 2.33 8.99
N VAL A 55 1.87 3.24 9.88
CA VAL A 55 1.58 4.68 9.77
C VAL A 55 2.86 5.49 9.52
N ARG A 56 2.68 6.78 9.26
CA ARG A 56 3.79 7.71 9.04
C ARG A 56 4.51 8.04 10.35
N PRO A 57 5.84 8.23 10.33
CA PRO A 57 6.59 8.75 11.47
C PRO A 57 6.43 10.27 11.60
N ASN A 58 5.19 10.76 11.70
CA ASN A 58 4.85 12.18 11.79
C ASN A 58 4.37 12.61 13.19
N GLY A 59 4.48 11.72 14.19
CA GLY A 59 4.09 11.98 15.58
C GLY A 59 2.61 11.72 15.91
N TYR A 60 1.82 11.18 14.97
CA TYR A 60 0.39 10.93 15.17
C TYR A 60 0.03 9.46 15.46
N SER A 61 1.01 8.57 15.72
CA SER A 61 0.78 7.16 16.07
C SER A 61 -0.27 6.96 17.18
N HIS A 62 -0.25 7.82 18.20
CA HIS A 62 -1.20 7.84 19.31
C HIS A 62 -2.68 7.98 18.88
N GLN A 63 -2.97 8.60 17.73
CA GLN A 63 -4.35 8.73 17.24
C GLN A 63 -4.92 7.39 16.77
N TYR A 64 -4.08 6.58 16.12
CA TYR A 64 -4.44 5.24 15.66
C TYR A 64 -4.55 4.28 16.85
N GLU A 65 -3.64 4.38 17.82
CA GLU A 65 -3.73 3.63 19.08
C GLU A 65 -5.03 3.96 19.82
N LYS A 66 -5.42 5.24 19.86
CA LYS A 66 -6.70 5.65 20.45
C LYS A 66 -7.88 5.03 19.71
N LEU A 67 -7.89 5.09 18.37
CA LEU A 67 -8.93 4.45 17.55
C LEU A 67 -9.04 2.95 17.86
N LEU A 68 -7.92 2.24 17.96
CA LEU A 68 -7.92 0.83 18.35
C LEU A 68 -8.50 0.62 19.74
N SER A 69 -8.06 1.40 20.73
CA SER A 69 -8.55 1.25 22.10
C SER A 69 -10.05 1.55 22.26
N GLU A 70 -10.60 2.46 21.46
CA GLU A 70 -11.98 2.94 21.58
C GLU A 70 -12.97 2.06 20.80
N TYR A 71 -12.57 1.56 19.62
CA TYR A 71 -13.47 0.83 18.71
C TYR A 71 -13.11 -0.64 18.49
N PHE A 72 -11.87 -1.04 18.79
CA PHE A 72 -11.32 -2.37 18.49
C PHE A 72 -10.47 -2.91 19.64
N SER A 73 -10.92 -2.76 20.89
CA SER A 73 -10.13 -3.03 22.11
C SER A 73 -9.56 -4.45 22.18
N ASP A 74 -10.28 -5.42 21.63
CA ASP A 74 -9.90 -6.84 21.63
C ASP A 74 -9.24 -7.27 20.31
N PHE A 75 -8.97 -6.34 19.40
CA PHE A 75 -8.39 -6.61 18.08
C PHE A 75 -6.86 -6.64 18.14
N PRO A 76 -6.20 -7.75 17.73
CA PRO A 76 -4.74 -7.91 17.83
C PRO A 76 -4.03 -7.16 16.69
N ALA A 77 -4.12 -5.82 16.71
CA ALA A 77 -3.38 -4.95 15.82
C ALA A 77 -2.22 -4.25 16.55
N VAL A 78 -1.10 -4.12 15.87
CA VAL A 78 0.05 -3.33 16.34
C VAL A 78 0.26 -2.14 15.41
N VAL A 79 0.41 -0.94 15.99
CA VAL A 79 0.74 0.28 15.25
C VAL A 79 2.25 0.44 15.17
N ILE A 80 2.79 0.64 13.97
CA ILE A 80 4.23 0.84 13.72
C ILE A 80 4.41 2.11 12.88
N ASP A 81 5.26 3.04 13.32
CA ASP A 81 5.50 4.32 12.64
C ASP A 81 6.96 4.51 12.16
N SER A 82 7.92 3.99 12.91
CA SER A 82 9.36 4.27 12.76
C SER A 82 10.13 3.22 11.95
N GLU A 83 9.61 2.00 11.82
CA GLU A 83 10.30 0.96 11.07
C GLU A 83 10.33 1.25 9.55
N PRO A 84 11.43 0.95 8.84
CA PRO A 84 11.49 1.04 7.39
C PRO A 84 10.42 0.18 6.71
N MET A 85 9.75 0.72 5.69
CA MET A 85 8.64 0.04 5.01
C MET A 85 9.01 -1.34 4.49
N ARG A 86 10.21 -1.50 3.91
CA ARG A 86 10.72 -2.78 3.44
C ARG A 86 10.69 -3.86 4.52
N ASN A 87 11.13 -3.56 5.73
CA ASN A 87 11.15 -4.52 6.84
C ASN A 87 9.72 -4.91 7.25
N VAL A 88 8.77 -3.98 7.13
CA VAL A 88 7.36 -4.25 7.39
C VAL A 88 6.79 -5.18 6.32
N LEU A 89 7.06 -4.90 5.05
CA LEU A 89 6.58 -5.70 3.92
C LEU A 89 7.20 -7.10 3.87
N GLU A 90 8.45 -7.28 4.31
CA GLU A 90 9.07 -8.60 4.42
C GLU A 90 8.36 -9.53 5.43
N ARG A 91 7.54 -8.97 6.33
CA ARG A 91 6.66 -9.73 7.25
C ARG A 91 5.26 -9.93 6.69
N ALA A 92 4.89 -9.27 5.60
CA ALA A 92 3.52 -9.27 5.10
C ALA A 92 3.22 -10.50 4.25
N ASP A 93 2.10 -11.15 4.52
CA ASP A 93 1.49 -12.15 3.64
C ASP A 93 0.46 -11.51 2.71
N PHE A 94 -0.16 -10.42 3.16
CA PHE A 94 -1.14 -9.63 2.41
C PHE A 94 -1.00 -8.15 2.76
N TYR A 95 -1.01 -7.28 1.74
CA TYR A 95 -0.86 -5.83 1.93
C TYR A 95 -2.10 -5.08 1.48
N ILE A 96 -2.69 -4.28 2.38
CA ILE A 96 -3.86 -3.46 2.12
C ILE A 96 -3.45 -1.99 2.28
N SER A 97 -3.80 -1.14 1.33
CA SER A 97 -3.50 0.30 1.43
C SER A 97 -4.53 1.14 0.70
N ILE A 98 -4.57 2.42 1.03
CA ILE A 98 -5.13 3.49 0.19
C ILE A 98 -4.22 3.77 -1.02
N TYR A 99 -4.55 4.81 -1.81
CA TYR A 99 -3.73 5.32 -2.92
C TYR A 99 -2.27 5.55 -2.47
N SER A 100 -1.40 4.61 -2.83
CA SER A 100 -0.06 4.50 -2.27
C SER A 100 0.87 3.79 -3.23
N GLN A 101 2.07 4.35 -3.41
CA GLN A 101 3.15 3.70 -4.14
C GLN A 101 3.57 2.37 -3.50
N THR A 102 3.37 2.21 -2.19
CA THR A 102 3.77 1.01 -1.46
C THR A 102 3.01 -0.25 -1.91
N LEU A 103 1.86 -0.10 -2.58
CA LEU A 103 1.18 -1.22 -3.25
C LEU A 103 2.08 -1.89 -4.32
N PHE A 104 2.84 -1.09 -5.06
CA PHE A 104 3.81 -1.60 -6.03
C PHE A 104 5.02 -2.22 -5.33
N GLU A 105 5.51 -1.59 -4.25
CA GLU A 105 6.65 -2.10 -3.49
C GLU A 105 6.35 -3.48 -2.89
N ALA A 106 5.15 -3.65 -2.31
CA ALA A 106 4.66 -4.94 -1.81
C ALA A 106 4.64 -5.99 -2.92
N SER A 107 4.06 -5.64 -4.07
CA SER A 107 3.93 -6.56 -5.21
C SER A 107 5.28 -6.93 -5.83
N CYS A 108 6.23 -6.00 -5.88
CA CYS A 108 7.61 -6.27 -6.29
C CYS A 108 8.35 -7.24 -5.34
N LEU A 109 7.92 -7.34 -4.09
CA LEU A 109 8.41 -8.32 -3.12
C LEU A 109 7.63 -9.64 -3.17
N GLY A 110 6.67 -9.78 -4.08
CA GLY A 110 5.82 -10.95 -4.22
C GLY A 110 4.66 -11.01 -3.21
N VAL A 111 4.36 -9.90 -2.53
CA VAL A 111 3.23 -9.80 -1.58
C VAL A 111 1.98 -9.35 -2.33
N PRO A 112 0.88 -10.13 -2.32
CA PRO A 112 -0.39 -9.70 -2.89
C PRO A 112 -0.86 -8.38 -2.27
N ALA A 113 -1.17 -7.41 -3.14
CA ALA A 113 -1.57 -6.07 -2.75
C ALA A 113 -3.05 -5.81 -3.10
N LEU A 114 -3.75 -5.12 -2.21
CA LEU A 114 -5.13 -4.69 -2.38
C LEU A 114 -5.25 -3.19 -2.12
N TYR A 115 -5.79 -2.48 -3.10
CA TYR A 115 -6.18 -1.09 -2.95
C TYR A 115 -7.59 -1.01 -2.40
N PHE A 116 -7.73 -0.46 -1.21
CA PHE A 116 -9.04 -0.11 -0.67
C PHE A 116 -9.35 1.34 -1.05
N ARG A 117 -10.33 1.50 -1.92
CA ARG A 117 -10.75 2.79 -2.46
C ARG A 117 -11.86 3.38 -1.60
N VAL A 118 -11.53 4.48 -0.94
CA VAL A 118 -12.45 5.32 -0.15
C VAL A 118 -12.77 6.64 -0.86
N ASP A 119 -12.04 6.98 -1.92
CA ASP A 119 -12.23 8.19 -2.70
C ASP A 119 -13.17 7.99 -3.91
N ASN A 120 -13.78 9.09 -4.35
CA ASN A 120 -14.65 9.14 -5.53
C ASN A 120 -13.96 9.77 -6.75
N GLU A 121 -12.63 9.91 -6.75
CA GLU A 121 -11.91 10.65 -7.79
C GLU A 121 -11.70 9.81 -9.06
N ILE A 122 -11.57 10.46 -10.21
CA ILE A 122 -11.23 9.74 -11.44
C ILE A 122 -9.74 9.41 -11.37
N MET A 123 -9.45 8.12 -11.26
CA MET A 123 -8.09 7.60 -11.13
C MET A 123 -7.59 7.04 -12.46
N HIS A 124 -6.29 7.17 -12.72
CA HIS A 124 -5.62 6.53 -13.84
C HIS A 124 -5.17 5.12 -13.49
N SER A 125 -4.95 4.30 -14.51
CA SER A 125 -4.38 2.96 -14.33
C SER A 125 -3.06 3.00 -13.52
N PRO A 126 -2.85 2.08 -12.57
CA PRO A 126 -3.70 0.92 -12.28
C PRO A 126 -4.79 1.15 -11.22
N PHE A 127 -4.99 2.39 -10.74
CA PHE A 127 -5.94 2.72 -9.66
C PHE A 127 -7.38 2.97 -10.14
N ASP A 128 -7.66 2.66 -11.39
CA ASP A 128 -8.93 2.96 -12.09
C ASP A 128 -10.04 1.93 -11.85
N MET A 129 -9.84 0.97 -10.94
CA MET A 129 -10.72 -0.19 -10.68
C MET A 129 -10.93 -1.14 -11.87
N ASN A 130 -10.24 -0.92 -12.98
CA ASN A 130 -10.42 -1.67 -14.22
C ASN A 130 -9.09 -2.25 -14.77
N SER A 131 -7.99 -1.99 -14.07
CA SER A 131 -6.64 -2.48 -14.37
C SER A 131 -6.26 -3.69 -13.51
N GLU A 132 -4.98 -4.05 -13.53
CA GLU A 132 -4.43 -5.25 -12.88
C GLU A 132 -4.46 -5.20 -11.34
N LEU A 133 -4.48 -4.00 -10.73
CA LEU A 133 -4.50 -3.84 -9.27
C LEU A 133 -5.88 -4.21 -8.70
N VAL A 134 -5.89 -5.21 -7.81
CA VAL A 134 -7.09 -5.60 -7.08
C VAL A 134 -7.58 -4.43 -6.24
N THR A 135 -8.78 -3.94 -6.58
CA THR A 135 -9.40 -2.79 -5.94
C THR A 135 -10.77 -3.15 -5.39
N VAL A 136 -11.07 -2.70 -4.18
CA VAL A 136 -12.38 -2.85 -3.51
C VAL A 136 -12.79 -1.52 -2.90
N SER A 137 -14.08 -1.29 -2.70
CA SER A 137 -14.59 -0.04 -2.12
C SER A 137 -15.57 -0.26 -0.97
N SER A 138 -15.72 -1.51 -0.50
CA SER A 138 -16.61 -1.84 0.62
C SER A 138 -16.03 -2.92 1.51
N GLN A 139 -16.54 -2.99 2.75
CA GLN A 139 -16.19 -4.05 3.70
C GLN A 139 -16.46 -5.45 3.12
N SER A 140 -17.61 -5.67 2.48
CA SER A 140 -17.99 -6.98 1.93
C SER A 140 -17.07 -7.43 0.80
N GLU A 141 -16.67 -6.50 -0.07
CA GLU A 141 -15.71 -6.79 -1.13
C GLU A 141 -14.32 -7.07 -0.58
N LEU A 142 -13.89 -6.35 0.46
CA LEU A 142 -12.64 -6.63 1.16
C LEU A 142 -12.62 -8.05 1.74
N VAL A 143 -13.71 -8.45 2.43
CA VAL A 143 -13.81 -9.80 3.00
C VAL A 143 -13.73 -10.86 1.91
N THR A 144 -14.46 -10.66 0.81
CA THR A 144 -14.42 -11.57 -0.36
C THR A 144 -13.02 -11.67 -0.93
N ALA A 145 -12.37 -10.52 -1.19
CA ALA A 145 -11.02 -10.48 -1.72
C ALA A 145 -10.01 -11.16 -0.79
N PHE A 146 -10.15 -10.99 0.53
CA PHE A 146 -9.28 -11.67 1.48
C PHE A 146 -9.43 -13.20 1.41
N TYR A 147 -10.64 -13.73 1.32
CA TYR A 147 -10.85 -15.17 1.15
C TYR A 147 -10.30 -15.69 -0.18
N ASP A 148 -10.45 -14.93 -1.26
CA ASP A 148 -9.82 -15.25 -2.55
C ASP A 148 -8.29 -15.35 -2.41
N PHE A 149 -7.66 -14.47 -1.61
CA PHE A 149 -6.24 -14.57 -1.28
C PHE A 149 -5.90 -15.88 -0.53
N LEU A 150 -6.69 -16.25 0.48
CA LEU A 150 -6.49 -17.49 1.23
C LEU A 150 -6.60 -18.74 0.34
N GLU A 151 -7.53 -18.73 -0.61
CA GLU A 151 -7.76 -19.82 -1.55
C GLU A 151 -6.71 -19.86 -2.69
N GLY A 152 -5.85 -18.84 -2.79
CA GLY A 152 -4.86 -18.73 -3.86
C GLY A 152 -5.50 -18.40 -5.21
N ASP A 153 -6.56 -17.60 -5.20
CA ASP A 153 -7.21 -17.12 -6.42
C ASP A 153 -6.26 -16.28 -7.28
N ARG A 154 -6.46 -16.38 -8.59
CA ARG A 154 -5.60 -15.77 -9.60
C ARG A 154 -5.79 -14.26 -9.75
N ARG A 155 -6.73 -13.66 -9.03
CA ARG A 155 -7.01 -12.21 -9.12
C ARG A 155 -5.80 -11.35 -8.78
N TYR A 156 -4.87 -11.85 -7.98
CA TYR A 156 -3.64 -11.15 -7.61
C TYR A 156 -2.48 -11.36 -8.61
N ASP A 157 -2.53 -12.42 -9.43
CA ASP A 157 -1.43 -12.84 -10.30
C ASP A 157 -0.94 -11.69 -11.20
N LYS A 158 -1.87 -10.93 -11.78
CA LYS A 158 -1.53 -9.87 -12.74
C LYS A 158 -0.75 -8.73 -12.10
N PHE A 159 -1.09 -8.33 -10.88
CA PHE A 159 -0.37 -7.24 -10.22
C PHE A 159 0.93 -7.71 -9.55
N LEU A 160 1.16 -9.03 -9.46
CA LEU A 160 2.44 -9.62 -9.08
C LEU A 160 3.36 -9.85 -10.28
N ASP A 161 2.83 -9.76 -11.50
CA ASP A 161 3.60 -9.98 -12.72
C ASP A 161 4.60 -8.84 -12.96
N ARG A 162 5.86 -9.23 -13.19
CA ARG A 162 6.95 -8.30 -13.40
C ARG A 162 6.73 -7.42 -14.63
N GLU A 163 6.28 -7.97 -15.75
CA GLU A 163 6.07 -7.22 -16.99
C GLU A 163 4.94 -6.20 -16.80
N VAL A 164 3.90 -6.55 -16.02
CA VAL A 164 2.86 -5.60 -15.62
C VAL A 164 3.43 -4.49 -14.75
N MET A 165 4.22 -4.81 -13.72
CA MET A 165 4.85 -3.81 -12.85
C MET A 165 5.72 -2.83 -13.64
N GLU A 166 6.56 -3.33 -14.55
CA GLU A 166 7.49 -2.51 -15.32
C GLU A 166 6.79 -1.45 -16.21
N LYS A 167 5.49 -1.63 -16.55
CA LYS A 167 4.67 -0.60 -17.21
C LYS A 167 4.52 0.67 -16.36
N TYR A 168 4.46 0.52 -15.04
CA TYR A 168 4.14 1.60 -14.10
C TYR A 168 5.36 2.16 -13.40
N VAL A 169 6.30 1.30 -13.00
CA VAL A 169 7.47 1.70 -12.19
C VAL A 169 8.78 1.74 -12.99
N GLY A 170 8.72 1.40 -14.28
CA GLY A 170 9.89 1.26 -15.14
C GLY A 170 10.68 -0.03 -14.85
N PRO A 171 11.86 -0.20 -15.47
CA PRO A 171 12.60 -1.46 -15.42
C PRO A 171 13.02 -1.87 -14.00
N LEU A 172 12.69 -3.12 -13.62
CA LEU A 172 12.99 -3.72 -12.32
C LEU A 172 14.34 -4.48 -12.38
N ASP A 173 15.40 -3.79 -12.76
CA ASP A 173 16.73 -4.36 -13.01
C ASP A 173 17.78 -4.03 -11.94
N GLY A 174 17.39 -3.27 -10.90
CA GLY A 174 18.29 -2.81 -9.84
C GLY A 174 19.20 -1.64 -10.22
N ASN A 175 19.15 -1.14 -11.46
CA ASN A 175 20.02 -0.08 -11.96
C ASN A 175 19.44 1.34 -11.78
N ASN A 176 18.34 1.50 -11.05
CA ASN A 176 17.70 2.80 -10.84
C ASN A 176 18.65 3.84 -10.22
N LEU A 177 19.50 3.45 -9.27
CA LEU A 177 20.47 4.37 -8.66
C LEU A 177 21.48 4.89 -9.69
N THR A 178 22.01 4.01 -10.53
CA THR A 178 22.98 4.35 -11.57
C THR A 178 22.36 5.29 -12.59
N ARG A 179 21.19 4.92 -13.14
CA ARG A 179 20.44 5.75 -14.10
C ARG A 179 20.11 7.14 -13.56
N ASN A 180 19.67 7.22 -12.30
CA ASN A 180 19.37 8.51 -11.67
C ASN A 180 20.62 9.36 -11.45
N LYS A 181 21.75 8.76 -11.06
CA LYS A 181 23.03 9.48 -10.93
C LYS A 181 23.49 10.04 -12.27
N GLU A 182 23.50 9.21 -13.32
CA GLU A 182 23.88 9.62 -14.67
C GLU A 182 23.01 10.77 -15.18
N PHE A 183 21.69 10.67 -14.99
CA PHE A 183 20.75 11.72 -15.36
C PHE A 183 21.00 13.05 -14.63
N ILE A 184 21.26 13.00 -13.32
CA ILE A 184 21.56 14.20 -12.53
C ILE A 184 22.87 14.85 -13.00
N TYR A 185 23.92 14.05 -13.27
CA TYR A 185 25.19 14.59 -13.75
C TYR A 185 25.05 15.23 -15.15
N ASP A 186 24.32 14.61 -16.07
CA ASP A 186 24.03 15.20 -17.39
C ASP A 186 23.25 16.53 -17.28
N LEU A 187 22.28 16.62 -16.37
CA LEU A 187 21.56 17.87 -16.10
C LEU A 187 22.49 19.00 -15.61
N LEU A 188 23.40 18.68 -14.69
CA LEU A 188 24.36 19.65 -14.14
C LEU A 188 25.37 20.12 -15.20
N ASP A 189 25.83 19.22 -16.06
CA ASP A 189 26.75 19.54 -17.16
C ASP A 189 26.09 20.45 -18.19
N ARG A 190 24.85 20.15 -18.60
CA ARG A 190 24.07 21.00 -19.52
C ARG A 190 23.76 22.37 -18.92
N GLY A 191 23.36 22.43 -17.65
CA GLY A 191 23.13 23.69 -16.95
C GLY A 191 24.39 24.57 -16.90
N SER A 192 25.56 23.94 -16.67
CA SER A 192 26.86 24.62 -16.63
C SER A 192 27.32 25.13 -18.00
N GLN A 193 27.00 24.41 -19.08
CA GLN A 193 27.27 24.86 -20.45
C GLN A 193 26.37 26.03 -20.87
N ASN A 194 25.07 25.96 -20.53
CA ASN A 194 24.13 27.05 -20.81
C ASN A 194 24.48 28.34 -20.07
N ALA A 195 25.02 28.26 -18.84
CA ALA A 195 25.50 29.42 -18.11
C ALA A 195 26.75 30.08 -18.72
N LYS A 196 27.59 29.32 -19.43
CA LYS A 196 28.80 29.81 -20.11
C LYS A 196 28.53 30.41 -21.49
N GLY A 197 27.38 30.14 -22.09
CA GLY A 197 26.98 30.66 -23.42
C GLY A 197 26.27 32.02 -23.41
N ILE A 198 26.15 32.69 -22.25
CA ILE A 198 25.46 33.99 -22.08
C ILE A 198 26.48 35.17 -21.99
N HIS A 199 27.72 34.98 -22.46
CA HIS A 199 28.73 36.05 -22.51
C HIS A 199 29.22 36.30 -23.94
#